data_AF-G9X100-F1
#
_entry.id   AF-G9X100-F1
#
_cell.length_a   1.000
_cell.length_b   1.000
_cell.length_c   1.000
_cell.angle_alpha   90.00
_cell.angle_beta   90.00
_cell.angle_gamma   90.00
#
_symmetry.space_group_name_H-M   'P 1'
#
loop_
_entity.id
_entity.type
_entity.pdbx_description
1 polymer ?
#
loop_
_entity_poly.entity_id
_entity_poly.type
_entity_poly.pdbx_seq_one_letter_code
_entity_poly.pdbx_strand_id
1 'polypeptide(L)'
;MADSKKEVDKKIVDIIGLDYDDFIKTVVLPQGEFSSFLKEKNKDRKDMLERLFSLKKYGNELNDKIKNYKAKYDDRKKDYDKELSIYENIDEQSIQKLEKEFENAKQEIDKLEKIQGDMQILQNEVKQLESLKFAYEETEKKLLQIKSWGRKIEDMREKCKNLSKLSQIQDTIKTYKELSQDLPQIKEVSGKLNSQLKSSEEIKSVLLDEKNKTDLKLQELPQIKQHIQELQSAITVKENIKKLEQEKISLEEKINLLQKNKIEIQTSLTNDNDKLENINILIKKDEQQINQNTFSSSYKEQIRKAVTHIENIDNINDELKTLDQETLNSNEILSEKQKLIASEKTEIENLEKKLQKFNITDEQNIYTIETYQENENNQKLLETAKAKIDINNRQILKNSEQVLENQERLQELSKDLQTKIEKSENLKHQIEKIKKNDIIKTLKNSLKDGEECPVCHGIYHIHKDDIYDMEFDEIDKDDALNDILEQISSLNSRIAVITSEIEKAENQSKNLQVEIDEEYTKLQNKDIDEEIKKCEEYKIAYKKYTQNVEEQSKIIKDTQQNLSELKISISINETELKNINESIKQKQEQISKKTGVLKQNIEELKNLSNQTQTEKSDF
;
A
#
# COMPACT_ATOMS: atom_id res chain seq x y z
N MET A 1 16.39 16.08 86.38
CA MET A 1 17.04 17.18 87.13
C MET A 1 18.14 17.71 86.21
N ALA A 2 18.39 19.01 86.15
CA ALA A 2 19.43 19.56 85.25
C ALA A 2 20.80 19.27 85.86
N ASP A 3 21.67 18.55 85.13
CA ASP A 3 22.92 17.97 85.67
C ASP A 3 24.14 18.88 85.48
N SER A 4 23.99 20.07 84.89
CA SER A 4 25.08 21.03 84.70
C SER A 4 24.69 22.46 85.06
N LYS A 5 25.65 23.22 85.60
CA LYS A 5 25.48 24.64 85.97
C LYS A 5 24.88 25.47 84.82
N LYS A 6 25.31 25.23 83.58
CA LYS A 6 24.81 25.95 82.40
C LYS A 6 23.33 25.68 82.10
N GLU A 7 22.85 24.46 82.35
CA GLU A 7 21.44 24.11 82.15
C GLU A 7 20.57 24.65 83.28
N VAL A 8 21.08 24.65 84.52
CA VAL A 8 20.43 25.30 85.65
C VAL A 8 20.32 26.80 85.41
N ASP A 9 21.40 27.47 85.00
CA ASP A 9 21.41 28.90 84.68
C ASP A 9 20.42 29.22 83.55
N LYS A 10 20.38 28.43 82.47
CA LYS A 10 19.39 28.58 81.40
C LYS A 10 17.96 28.41 81.91
N LYS A 11 17.70 27.41 82.75
CA LYS A 11 16.37 27.19 83.33
C LYS A 11 15.95 28.30 84.28
N ILE A 12 16.88 28.88 85.03
CA ILE A 12 16.63 30.06 85.85
C ILE A 12 16.19 31.23 84.97
N VAL A 13 16.90 31.48 83.86
CA VAL A 13 16.53 32.53 82.89
C VAL A 13 15.18 32.23 82.22
N ASP A 14 14.90 30.97 81.86
CA ASP A 14 13.62 30.56 81.27
C ASP A 14 12.43 30.77 82.24
N ILE A 15 12.64 30.57 83.56
CA ILE A 15 11.59 30.71 84.59
C ILE A 15 11.38 32.17 84.97
N ILE A 16 12.47 32.92 85.21
CA ILE A 16 12.42 34.32 85.66
C ILE A 16 12.14 35.26 84.48
N GLY A 17 12.50 34.86 83.26
CA GLY A 17 12.37 35.66 82.05
C GLY A 17 13.44 36.74 81.90
N LEU A 18 14.41 36.80 82.82
CA LEU A 18 15.48 37.81 82.85
C LEU A 18 16.84 37.13 83.01
N ASP A 19 17.84 37.67 82.32
CA ASP A 19 19.23 37.31 82.58
C ASP A 19 19.76 38.04 83.83
N TYR A 20 20.95 37.66 84.28
CA TYR A 20 21.54 38.20 85.50
C TYR A 20 21.73 39.73 85.43
N ASP A 21 22.16 40.24 84.29
CA ASP A 21 22.43 41.67 84.10
C ASP A 21 21.11 42.47 84.07
N ASP A 22 20.09 41.94 83.39
CA ASP A 22 18.74 42.52 83.32
C ASP A 22 18.09 42.50 84.71
N PHE A 23 18.25 41.42 85.49
CA PHE A 23 17.69 41.29 86.85
C PHE A 23 18.29 42.30 87.83
N ILE A 24 19.62 42.46 87.82
CA ILE A 24 20.29 43.43 88.70
C ILE A 24 19.89 44.88 88.36
N LYS A 25 19.77 45.18 87.07
CA LYS A 25 19.45 46.53 86.58
C LYS A 25 17.98 46.92 86.75
N THR A 26 17.06 45.95 86.74
CA THR A 26 15.60 46.22 86.79
C THR A 26 14.94 45.91 88.14
N VAL A 27 15.47 44.97 88.92
CA VAL A 27 14.84 44.49 90.18
C VAL A 27 15.63 44.89 91.43
N VAL A 28 16.96 44.77 91.40
CA VAL A 28 17.80 44.95 92.62
C VAL A 28 18.28 46.39 92.80
N LEU A 29 18.51 47.13 91.71
CA LEU A 29 18.89 48.56 91.70
C LEU A 29 19.93 48.94 92.79
N PRO A 30 21.15 48.37 92.73
CA PRO A 30 22.21 48.69 93.69
C PRO A 30 22.61 50.18 93.61
N GLN A 31 23.01 50.75 94.75
CA GLN A 31 23.27 52.17 94.92
C GLN A 31 24.36 52.66 93.93
N GLY A 32 23.99 53.55 93.00
CA GLY A 32 24.88 54.12 91.97
C GLY A 32 24.63 53.61 90.53
N GLU A 33 23.98 52.46 90.33
CA GLU A 33 23.81 51.81 89.01
C GLU A 33 22.63 52.31 88.18
N PHE A 34 21.70 53.10 88.76
CA PHE A 34 20.61 53.72 87.98
C PHE A 34 21.15 54.71 86.91
N SER A 35 22.31 55.30 87.17
CA SER A 35 23.00 56.19 86.23
C SER A 35 23.53 55.45 85.01
N SER A 36 23.93 54.18 85.18
CA SER A 36 24.38 53.30 84.09
C SER A 36 23.22 52.98 83.15
N PHE A 37 22.04 52.68 83.69
CA PHE A 37 20.82 52.42 82.90
C PHE A 37 20.41 53.64 82.02
N LEU A 38 20.52 54.86 82.54
CA LEU A 38 20.21 56.07 81.77
C LEU A 38 21.25 56.41 80.68
N LYS A 39 22.49 55.92 80.83
CA LYS A 39 23.61 56.16 79.91
C LYS A 39 23.86 55.00 78.93
N GLU A 40 23.10 53.90 79.03
CA GLU A 40 23.21 52.77 78.10
C GLU A 40 22.97 53.22 76.65
N LYS A 41 23.75 52.66 75.72
CA LYS A 41 23.62 52.97 74.30
C LYS A 41 22.26 52.48 73.79
N ASN A 42 21.65 53.21 72.86
CA ASN A 42 20.32 52.93 72.30
C ASN A 42 20.13 51.47 71.84
N LYS A 43 21.19 50.81 71.37
CA LYS A 43 21.15 49.39 70.96
C LYS A 43 21.02 48.45 72.18
N ASP A 44 21.88 48.61 73.18
CA ASP A 44 21.91 47.74 74.36
C ASP A 44 20.63 47.90 75.18
N ARG A 45 20.12 49.14 75.27
CA ARG A 45 18.83 49.45 75.88
C ARG A 45 17.66 48.81 75.12
N LYS A 46 17.69 48.84 73.78
CA LYS A 46 16.66 48.19 72.96
C LYS A 46 16.70 46.67 73.11
N ASP A 47 17.89 46.07 73.07
CA ASP A 47 18.05 44.63 73.23
C ASP A 47 17.56 44.17 74.61
N MET A 48 17.88 44.89 75.69
CA MET A 48 17.35 44.64 77.04
C MET A 48 15.81 44.72 77.06
N LEU A 49 15.22 45.80 76.53
CA LEU A 49 13.77 45.97 76.49
C LEU A 49 13.08 44.86 75.68
N GLU A 50 13.68 44.41 74.59
CA GLU A 50 13.20 43.27 73.81
C GLU A 50 13.20 41.97 74.62
N ARG A 51 14.13 41.78 75.58
CA ARG A 51 14.11 40.62 76.49
C ARG A 51 13.07 40.79 77.59
N LEU A 52 13.07 41.94 78.27
CA LEU A 52 12.19 42.27 79.39
C LEU A 52 10.70 42.14 79.00
N PHE A 53 10.34 42.59 77.80
CA PHE A 53 8.97 42.50 77.27
C PHE A 53 8.70 41.27 76.40
N SER A 54 9.63 40.32 76.31
CA SER A 54 9.51 39.12 75.46
C SER A 54 9.23 39.43 73.97
N LEU A 55 9.79 40.52 73.46
CA LEU A 55 9.63 41.00 72.08
C LEU A 55 10.76 40.51 71.14
N LYS A 56 11.71 39.70 71.62
CA LYS A 56 12.80 39.12 70.81
C LYS A 56 12.34 38.50 69.47
N LYS A 57 11.16 37.85 69.49
CA LYS A 57 10.54 37.24 68.30
C LYS A 57 10.15 38.25 67.21
N TYR A 58 9.95 39.51 67.56
CA TYR A 58 9.59 40.62 66.65
C TYR A 58 10.78 41.54 66.35
N GLY A 59 11.81 41.53 67.18
CA GLY A 59 13.02 42.33 66.98
C GLY A 59 14.05 41.58 66.14
N ASN A 60 15.09 41.09 66.80
CA ASN A 60 16.24 40.48 66.13
C ASN A 60 15.88 39.21 65.35
N GLU A 61 15.04 38.30 65.88
CA GLU A 61 14.70 37.06 65.18
C GLU A 61 13.92 37.27 63.89
N LEU A 62 13.02 38.27 63.86
CA LEU A 62 12.25 38.62 62.67
C LEU A 62 13.16 39.27 61.61
N ASN A 63 14.03 40.19 62.04
CA ASN A 63 14.98 40.83 61.14
C ASN A 63 15.93 39.82 60.48
N ASP A 64 16.38 38.81 61.22
CA ASP A 64 17.23 37.75 60.68
C ASP A 64 16.48 36.86 59.69
N LYS A 65 15.20 36.52 59.99
CA LYS A 65 14.34 35.82 59.03
C LYS A 65 14.16 36.63 57.75
N ILE A 66 13.83 37.92 57.85
CA ILE A 66 13.64 38.81 56.69
C ILE A 66 14.91 38.89 55.84
N LYS A 67 16.08 39.05 56.47
CA LYS A 67 17.37 39.06 55.75
C LYS A 67 17.61 37.75 55.00
N ASN A 68 17.35 36.61 55.64
CA ASN A 68 17.52 35.30 55.02
C ASN A 68 16.55 35.07 53.85
N TYR A 69 15.30 35.52 53.96
CA TYR A 69 14.36 35.47 52.84
C TYR A 69 14.82 36.36 51.68
N LYS A 70 15.22 37.60 51.97
CA LYS A 70 15.72 38.53 50.95
C LYS A 70 16.90 37.95 50.17
N ALA A 71 17.89 37.39 50.87
CA ALA A 71 19.04 36.75 50.22
C ALA A 71 18.62 35.60 49.30
N LYS A 72 17.70 34.73 49.75
CA LYS A 72 17.17 33.63 48.92
C LYS A 72 16.46 34.13 47.66
N TYR A 73 15.69 35.22 47.76
CA TYR A 73 14.99 35.79 46.60
C TYR A 73 15.95 36.51 45.64
N ASP A 74 16.98 37.18 46.16
CA ASP A 74 18.02 37.81 45.34
C ASP A 74 18.84 36.76 44.57
N ASP A 75 19.13 35.61 45.17
CA ASP A 75 19.81 34.49 44.49
C ASP A 75 18.92 33.89 43.39
N ARG A 76 17.64 33.63 43.67
CA ARG A 76 16.68 33.16 42.66
C ARG A 76 16.56 34.13 41.49
N LYS A 77 16.54 35.43 41.76
CA LYS A 77 16.49 36.45 40.72
C LYS A 77 17.71 36.36 39.80
N LYS A 78 18.91 36.19 40.35
CA LYS A 78 20.13 36.01 39.56
C LYS A 78 20.10 34.74 38.71
N ASP A 79 19.51 33.67 39.20
CA ASP A 79 19.37 32.43 38.44
C ASP A 79 18.40 32.61 37.27
N TYR A 80 17.25 33.27 37.49
CA TYR A 80 16.33 33.64 36.40
C TYR A 80 16.95 34.59 35.38
N ASP A 81 17.72 35.59 35.83
CA ASP A 81 18.41 36.54 34.95
C ASP A 81 19.45 35.82 34.07
N LYS A 82 20.12 34.78 34.60
CA LYS A 82 21.04 33.93 33.81
C LYS A 82 20.29 33.08 32.78
N GLU A 83 19.18 32.45 33.15
CA GLU A 83 18.35 31.67 32.24
C GLU A 83 17.80 32.56 31.10
N LEU A 84 17.39 33.79 31.41
CA LEU A 84 16.93 34.77 30.43
C LEU A 84 18.04 35.26 29.49
N SER A 85 19.30 35.32 29.93
CA SER A 85 20.43 35.73 29.07
C SER A 85 20.65 34.81 27.85
N ILE A 86 20.20 33.56 27.92
CA ILE A 86 20.25 32.61 26.79
C ILE A 86 19.37 33.10 25.62
N TYR A 87 18.36 33.91 25.92
CA TYR A 87 17.36 34.40 24.97
C TYR A 87 17.59 35.86 24.55
N GLU A 88 18.68 36.52 24.96
CA GLU A 88 18.97 37.94 24.65
C GLU A 88 19.03 38.26 23.15
N ASN A 89 19.34 37.27 22.30
CA ASN A 89 19.43 37.43 20.85
C ASN A 89 18.17 37.00 20.09
N ILE A 90 17.10 36.61 20.79
CA ILE A 90 15.83 36.27 20.14
C ILE A 90 14.96 37.53 20.16
N ASP A 91 15.18 38.38 19.15
CA ASP A 91 14.28 39.51 18.90
C ASP A 91 13.06 39.05 18.10
N GLU A 92 11.97 39.81 18.22
CA GLU A 92 10.70 39.54 17.53
C GLU A 92 10.89 39.50 16.00
N GLN A 93 11.90 40.20 15.47
CA GLN A 93 12.26 40.16 14.05
C GLN A 93 12.93 38.85 13.63
N SER A 94 13.77 38.24 14.48
CA SER A 94 14.37 36.93 14.19
C SER A 94 13.33 35.81 14.23
N ILE A 95 12.37 35.88 15.17
CA ILE A 95 11.23 34.94 15.21
C ILE A 95 10.41 35.07 13.92
N GLN A 96 10.04 36.28 13.52
CA GLN A 96 9.26 36.51 12.29
C GLN A 96 9.99 36.06 11.03
N LYS A 97 11.33 36.20 10.97
CA LYS A 97 12.13 35.65 9.86
C LYS A 97 12.09 34.13 9.84
N LEU A 98 12.29 33.49 10.99
CA LEU A 98 12.24 32.02 11.11
C LEU A 98 10.86 31.47 10.74
N GLU A 99 9.78 32.13 11.17
CA GLU A 99 8.41 31.76 10.81
C GLU A 99 8.17 31.88 9.30
N LYS A 100 8.70 32.94 8.66
CA LYS A 100 8.62 33.11 7.20
C LYS A 100 9.41 32.03 6.45
N GLU A 101 10.61 31.70 6.92
CA GLU A 101 11.44 30.65 6.34
C GLU A 101 10.78 29.28 6.49
N PHE A 102 10.19 29.00 7.65
CA PHE A 102 9.43 27.79 7.91
C PHE A 102 8.20 27.67 7.00
N GLU A 103 7.42 28.75 6.86
CA GLU A 103 6.23 28.76 6.01
C GLU A 103 6.61 28.58 4.52
N ASN A 104 7.70 29.19 4.07
CA ASN A 104 8.21 28.99 2.72
C ASN A 104 8.68 27.55 2.49
N ALA A 105 9.43 26.97 3.44
CA ALA A 105 9.89 25.59 3.36
C ALA A 105 8.72 24.60 3.33
N LYS A 106 7.67 24.86 4.13
CA LYS A 106 6.44 24.07 4.12
C LYS A 106 5.72 24.14 2.76
N GLN A 107 5.61 25.32 2.17
CA GLN A 107 5.02 25.48 0.83
C GLN A 107 5.85 24.80 -0.27
N GLU A 108 7.18 24.73 -0.15
CA GLU A 108 8.01 23.98 -1.08
C GLU A 108 7.81 22.47 -0.93
N ILE A 109 7.70 21.96 0.30
CA ILE A 109 7.40 20.55 0.57
C ILE A 109 6.05 20.16 -0.06
N ASP A 110 4.99 20.94 0.15
CA ASP A 110 3.67 20.68 -0.43
C ASP A 110 3.70 20.64 -1.97
N LYS A 111 4.52 21.49 -2.60
CA LYS A 111 4.71 21.49 -4.07
C LYS A 111 5.45 20.23 -4.53
N LEU A 112 6.50 19.84 -3.82
CA LEU A 112 7.29 18.65 -4.15
C LEU A 112 6.48 17.37 -3.98
N GLU A 113 5.65 17.27 -2.94
CA GLU A 113 4.74 16.14 -2.73
C GLU A 113 3.71 16.00 -3.86
N LYS A 114 3.15 17.12 -4.35
CA LYS A 114 2.26 17.10 -5.53
C LYS A 114 2.98 16.61 -6.79
N ILE A 115 4.17 17.13 -7.07
CA ILE A 115 4.98 16.71 -8.23
C ILE A 115 5.34 15.23 -8.13
N GLN A 116 5.69 14.74 -6.95
CA GLN A 116 5.96 13.31 -6.72
C GLN A 116 4.73 12.46 -7.00
N GLY A 117 3.54 12.87 -6.53
CA GLY A 117 2.29 12.20 -6.81
C GLY A 117 1.99 12.11 -8.31
N ASP A 118 2.10 13.24 -9.03
CA ASP A 118 1.90 13.30 -10.47
C ASP A 118 2.90 12.41 -11.24
N MET A 119 4.16 12.39 -10.82
CA MET A 119 5.19 11.54 -11.41
C MET A 119 4.89 10.04 -11.21
N GLN A 120 4.30 9.67 -10.07
CA GLN A 120 3.92 8.30 -9.76
C GLN A 120 2.73 7.83 -10.60
N ILE A 121 1.76 8.71 -10.84
CA ILE A 121 0.65 8.47 -11.78
C ILE A 121 1.21 8.25 -13.19
N LEU A 122 2.08 9.15 -13.66
CA LEU A 122 2.66 9.06 -15.00
C LEU A 122 3.51 7.78 -15.18
N GLN A 123 4.26 7.36 -14.16
CA GLN A 123 4.98 6.08 -14.19
C GLN A 123 4.04 4.87 -14.35
N ASN A 124 2.89 4.90 -13.68
CA ASN A 124 1.90 3.82 -13.81
C ASN A 124 1.26 3.81 -15.20
N GLU A 125 0.96 4.98 -15.78
CA GLU A 125 0.47 5.09 -17.16
C GLU A 125 1.48 4.55 -18.18
N VAL A 126 2.78 4.88 -18.01
CA VAL A 126 3.84 4.35 -18.87
C VAL A 126 3.92 2.82 -18.79
N LYS A 127 3.86 2.24 -17.58
CA LYS A 127 3.85 0.78 -17.41
C LYS A 127 2.64 0.13 -18.09
N GLN A 128 1.47 0.74 -18.00
CA GLN A 128 0.27 0.26 -18.70
C GLN A 128 0.45 0.30 -20.22
N LEU A 129 0.98 1.40 -20.75
CA LEU A 129 1.27 1.54 -22.18
C LEU A 129 2.30 0.52 -22.67
N GLU A 130 3.35 0.23 -21.90
CA GLU A 130 4.34 -0.80 -22.22
C GLU A 130 3.70 -2.20 -22.27
N SER A 131 2.85 -2.53 -21.29
CA SER A 131 2.12 -3.81 -21.29
C SER A 131 1.17 -3.94 -22.48
N LEU A 132 0.50 -2.85 -22.86
CA LEU A 132 -0.40 -2.81 -24.00
C LEU A 132 0.37 -2.94 -25.33
N LYS A 133 1.54 -2.30 -25.43
CA LYS A 133 2.43 -2.44 -26.59
C LYS A 133 2.90 -3.88 -26.75
N PHE A 134 3.30 -4.55 -25.67
CA PHE A 134 3.69 -5.96 -25.72
C PHE A 134 2.53 -6.86 -26.17
N ALA A 135 1.33 -6.66 -25.63
CA ALA A 135 0.14 -7.38 -26.07
C ALA A 135 -0.20 -7.14 -27.56
N TYR A 136 -0.01 -5.91 -28.03
CA TYR A 136 -0.19 -5.57 -29.45
C TYR A 136 0.82 -6.32 -30.33
N GLU A 137 2.11 -6.31 -29.99
CA GLU A 137 3.14 -7.03 -30.74
C GLU A 137 2.88 -8.56 -30.76
N GLU A 138 2.39 -9.13 -29.66
CA GLU A 138 2.03 -10.55 -29.60
C GLU A 138 0.81 -10.87 -30.47
N THR A 139 -0.22 -10.02 -30.46
CA THR A 139 -1.40 -10.18 -31.31
C THR A 139 -1.08 -10.00 -32.79
N GLU A 140 -0.18 -9.09 -33.15
CA GLU A 140 0.31 -8.92 -34.52
C GLU A 140 1.03 -10.16 -35.03
N LYS A 141 1.89 -10.78 -34.19
CA LYS A 141 2.54 -12.06 -34.51
C LYS A 141 1.52 -13.18 -34.74
N LYS A 142 0.49 -13.29 -33.88
CA LYS A 142 -0.60 -14.27 -34.04
C LYS A 142 -1.37 -14.03 -35.33
N LEU A 143 -1.64 -12.77 -35.69
CA LEU A 143 -2.33 -12.41 -36.93
C LEU A 143 -1.51 -12.78 -38.16
N LEU A 144 -0.19 -12.54 -38.15
CA LEU A 144 0.74 -12.99 -39.19
C LEU A 144 0.73 -14.51 -39.35
N GLN A 145 0.75 -15.26 -38.25
CA GLN A 145 0.61 -16.71 -38.27
C GLN A 145 -0.73 -17.11 -38.91
N ILE A 146 -1.86 -16.60 -38.43
CA ILE A 146 -3.19 -16.92 -38.98
C ILE A 146 -3.25 -16.63 -40.49
N LYS A 147 -2.69 -15.50 -40.95
CA LYS A 147 -2.58 -15.19 -42.39
C LYS A 147 -1.80 -16.26 -43.15
N SER A 148 -0.71 -16.78 -42.58
CA SER A 148 0.07 -17.86 -43.21
C SER A 148 -0.70 -19.17 -43.29
N TRP A 149 -1.48 -19.52 -42.25
CA TRP A 149 -2.38 -20.67 -42.24
C TRP A 149 -3.49 -20.51 -43.27
N GLY A 150 -4.06 -19.30 -43.41
CA GLY A 150 -5.04 -18.98 -44.44
C GLY A 150 -4.52 -19.24 -45.85
N ARG A 151 -3.28 -18.83 -46.16
CA ARG A 151 -2.64 -19.14 -47.46
C ARG A 151 -2.47 -20.64 -47.69
N LYS A 152 -2.02 -21.39 -46.66
CA LYS A 152 -1.89 -22.86 -46.75
C LYS A 152 -3.23 -23.55 -46.99
N ILE A 153 -4.29 -23.09 -46.31
CA ILE A 153 -5.65 -23.61 -46.50
C ILE A 153 -6.13 -23.32 -47.92
N GLU A 154 -5.88 -22.13 -48.46
CA GLU A 154 -6.29 -21.78 -49.83
C GLU A 154 -5.56 -22.65 -50.87
N ASP A 155 -4.24 -22.84 -50.70
CA ASP A 155 -3.44 -23.74 -51.56
C ASP A 155 -3.93 -25.21 -51.46
N MET A 156 -4.26 -25.68 -50.24
CA MET A 156 -4.87 -26.99 -50.05
C MET A 156 -6.27 -27.09 -50.68
N ARG A 157 -7.09 -26.04 -50.59
CA ARG A 157 -8.41 -26.00 -51.23
C ARG A 157 -8.29 -26.07 -52.74
N GLU A 158 -7.31 -25.37 -53.32
CA GLU A 158 -7.05 -25.41 -54.77
C GLU A 158 -6.57 -26.80 -55.20
N LYS A 159 -5.68 -27.43 -54.44
CA LYS A 159 -5.26 -28.83 -54.64
C LYS A 159 -6.45 -29.79 -54.54
N CYS A 160 -7.30 -29.66 -53.53
CA CYS A 160 -8.52 -30.46 -53.37
C CYS A 160 -9.52 -30.23 -54.51
N LYS A 161 -9.65 -29.00 -55.01
CA LYS A 161 -10.50 -28.66 -56.17
C LYS A 161 -9.96 -29.28 -57.46
N ASN A 162 -8.64 -29.35 -57.62
CA ASN A 162 -8.02 -30.01 -58.76
C ASN A 162 -8.10 -31.54 -58.65
N LEU A 163 -7.94 -32.09 -57.45
CA LEU A 163 -8.19 -33.51 -57.15
C LEU A 163 -9.66 -33.89 -57.37
N SER A 164 -10.61 -33.05 -56.97
CA SER A 164 -12.03 -33.33 -57.21
C SER A 164 -12.39 -33.22 -58.69
N LYS A 165 -11.78 -32.31 -59.45
CA LYS A 165 -11.87 -32.31 -60.92
C LYS A 165 -11.28 -33.57 -61.53
N LEU A 166 -10.14 -34.07 -61.03
CA LEU A 166 -9.53 -35.33 -61.48
C LEU A 166 -10.41 -36.54 -61.13
N SER A 167 -10.99 -36.58 -59.94
CA SER A 167 -11.99 -37.58 -59.55
C SER A 167 -13.21 -37.52 -60.46
N GLN A 168 -13.73 -36.32 -60.73
CA GLN A 168 -14.84 -36.13 -61.68
C GLN A 168 -14.46 -36.57 -63.09
N ILE A 169 -13.21 -36.38 -63.53
CA ILE A 169 -12.72 -36.89 -64.82
C ILE A 169 -12.61 -38.42 -64.80
N GLN A 170 -12.19 -39.01 -63.67
CA GLN A 170 -12.11 -40.46 -63.51
C GLN A 170 -13.51 -41.09 -63.46
N ASP A 171 -14.45 -40.45 -62.78
CA ASP A 171 -15.86 -40.82 -62.70
C ASP A 171 -16.56 -40.55 -64.04
N THR A 172 -16.21 -39.51 -64.80
CA THR A 172 -16.73 -39.31 -66.17
C THR A 172 -16.13 -40.30 -67.16
N ILE A 173 -14.87 -40.74 -67.01
CA ILE A 173 -14.31 -41.83 -67.82
C ILE A 173 -14.98 -43.17 -67.48
N LYS A 174 -15.28 -43.41 -66.19
CA LYS A 174 -16.01 -44.59 -65.72
C LYS A 174 -17.46 -44.58 -66.20
N THR A 175 -18.15 -43.46 -66.02
CA THR A 175 -19.53 -43.26 -66.49
C THR A 175 -19.60 -43.12 -68.01
N TYR A 176 -18.56 -42.71 -68.74
CA TYR A 176 -18.55 -42.75 -70.21
C TYR A 176 -18.34 -44.18 -70.73
N LYS A 177 -17.54 -45.00 -70.04
CA LYS A 177 -17.48 -46.45 -70.30
C LYS A 177 -18.85 -47.11 -70.04
N GLU A 178 -19.55 -46.73 -68.96
CA GLU A 178 -20.89 -47.23 -68.63
C GLU A 178 -21.99 -46.63 -69.54
N LEU A 179 -21.98 -45.33 -69.86
CA LEU A 179 -22.93 -44.65 -70.78
C LEU A 179 -22.75 -45.06 -72.24
N SER A 180 -21.57 -45.53 -72.65
CA SER A 180 -21.40 -46.13 -73.98
C SER A 180 -22.21 -47.42 -74.14
N GLN A 181 -22.60 -48.06 -73.02
CA GLN A 181 -23.50 -49.22 -73.00
C GLN A 181 -24.99 -48.82 -72.88
N ASP A 182 -25.32 -47.68 -72.25
CA ASP A 182 -26.71 -47.30 -71.91
C ASP A 182 -27.30 -46.11 -72.72
N LEU A 183 -26.71 -45.81 -73.89
CA LEU A 183 -27.12 -44.72 -74.80
C LEU A 183 -28.61 -44.70 -75.27
N PRO A 184 -29.45 -45.76 -75.16
CA PRO A 184 -30.87 -45.67 -75.50
C PRO A 184 -31.78 -44.99 -74.45
N GLN A 185 -31.42 -44.95 -73.16
CA GLN A 185 -32.39 -44.58 -72.09
C GLN A 185 -32.41 -43.08 -71.69
N ILE A 186 -31.40 -42.29 -72.10
CA ILE A 186 -31.25 -40.89 -71.63
C ILE A 186 -32.13 -39.88 -72.38
N LYS A 187 -32.78 -40.28 -73.49
CA LYS A 187 -33.71 -39.40 -74.23
C LYS A 187 -35.07 -39.17 -73.54
N GLU A 188 -35.40 -39.92 -72.49
CA GLU A 188 -36.73 -39.87 -71.85
C GLU A 188 -36.80 -38.94 -70.63
N VAL A 189 -35.67 -38.64 -69.98
CA VAL A 189 -35.64 -37.89 -68.70
C VAL A 189 -35.47 -36.37 -68.88
N SER A 190 -34.97 -35.89 -70.04
CA SER A 190 -34.76 -34.46 -70.29
C SER A 190 -36.05 -33.64 -70.41
N GLY A 191 -37.20 -34.29 -70.56
CA GLY A 191 -38.52 -33.62 -70.63
C GLY A 191 -39.09 -33.21 -69.26
N LYS A 192 -38.71 -33.88 -68.16
CA LYS A 192 -39.32 -33.65 -66.83
C LYS A 192 -38.61 -32.57 -66.01
N LEU A 193 -37.35 -32.25 -66.31
CA LEU A 193 -36.57 -31.29 -65.51
C LEU A 193 -36.83 -29.81 -65.91
N ASN A 194 -37.28 -29.56 -67.15
CA ASN A 194 -37.55 -28.21 -67.65
C ASN A 194 -38.82 -27.56 -67.07
N SER A 195 -39.71 -28.32 -66.42
CA SER A 195 -40.92 -27.78 -65.78
C SER A 195 -40.69 -27.35 -64.33
N GLN A 196 -39.68 -27.90 -63.63
CA GLN A 196 -39.37 -27.53 -62.23
C GLN A 196 -38.53 -26.26 -62.10
N LEU A 197 -37.87 -25.83 -63.17
CA LEU A 197 -37.01 -24.63 -63.19
C LEU A 197 -37.83 -23.32 -63.18
N LYS A 198 -39.04 -23.32 -63.74
CA LYS A 198 -39.92 -22.14 -63.79
C LYS A 198 -40.54 -21.77 -62.44
N SER A 199 -40.81 -22.73 -61.56
CA SER A 199 -41.44 -22.45 -60.25
C SER A 199 -40.46 -21.90 -59.20
N SER A 200 -39.15 -22.05 -59.43
CA SER A 200 -38.12 -21.58 -58.49
C SER A 200 -37.74 -20.10 -58.71
N GLU A 201 -37.95 -19.58 -59.92
CA GLU A 201 -37.69 -18.17 -60.25
C GLU A 201 -38.74 -17.20 -59.68
N GLU A 202 -40.00 -17.65 -59.49
CA GLU A 202 -41.08 -16.84 -58.89
C GLU A 202 -40.92 -16.62 -57.38
N ILE A 203 -40.29 -17.55 -56.65
CA ILE A 203 -40.05 -17.42 -55.19
C ILE A 203 -38.94 -16.40 -54.89
N LYS A 204 -38.00 -16.21 -55.82
CA LYS A 204 -36.86 -15.29 -55.67
C LYS A 204 -37.26 -13.82 -55.78
N SER A 205 -38.32 -13.48 -56.52
CA SER A 205 -38.78 -12.09 -56.67
C SER A 205 -39.53 -11.59 -55.43
N VAL A 206 -40.28 -12.45 -54.75
CA VAL A 206 -41.03 -12.10 -53.52
C VAL A 206 -40.10 -11.82 -52.34
N LEU A 207 -39.03 -12.60 -52.18
CA LEU A 207 -38.04 -12.42 -51.11
C LEU A 207 -37.19 -11.15 -51.27
N LEU A 208 -37.06 -10.63 -52.49
CA LEU A 208 -36.33 -9.39 -52.77
C LEU A 208 -37.13 -8.14 -52.33
N ASP A 209 -38.46 -8.20 -52.42
CA ASP A 209 -39.37 -7.12 -52.02
C ASP A 209 -39.54 -7.02 -50.48
N GLU A 210 -39.48 -8.14 -49.76
CA GLU A 210 -39.51 -8.14 -48.29
C GLU A 210 -38.23 -7.57 -47.68
N LYS A 211 -37.07 -7.81 -48.32
CA LYS A 211 -35.77 -7.27 -47.91
C LYS A 211 -35.72 -5.75 -48.01
N ASN A 212 -36.25 -5.17 -49.09
CA ASN A 212 -36.29 -3.73 -49.30
C ASN A 212 -37.20 -3.00 -48.27
N LYS A 213 -38.26 -3.66 -47.77
CA LYS A 213 -39.10 -3.14 -46.68
C LYS A 213 -38.43 -3.19 -45.31
N THR A 214 -37.47 -4.09 -45.10
CA THR A 214 -36.72 -4.20 -43.83
C THR A 214 -35.58 -3.19 -43.76
N ASP A 215 -34.90 -2.92 -44.88
CA ASP A 215 -33.82 -1.92 -44.95
C ASP A 215 -34.31 -0.48 -44.72
N LEU A 216 -35.55 -0.15 -45.10
CA LEU A 216 -36.19 1.15 -44.80
C LEU A 216 -36.50 1.34 -43.30
N LYS A 217 -36.77 0.27 -42.55
CA LYS A 217 -36.99 0.33 -41.09
C LYS A 217 -35.68 0.43 -40.30
N LEU A 218 -34.56 -0.04 -40.87
CA LEU A 218 -33.22 0.09 -40.27
C LEU A 218 -32.68 1.53 -40.31
N GLN A 219 -33.20 2.40 -41.19
CA GLN A 219 -32.85 3.82 -41.24
C GLN A 219 -33.42 4.66 -40.08
N GLU A 220 -34.36 4.14 -39.27
CA GLU A 220 -34.95 4.84 -38.11
C GLU A 220 -34.15 4.65 -36.79
N LEU A 221 -33.20 3.70 -36.75
CA LEU A 221 -32.34 3.42 -35.58
C LEU A 221 -31.49 4.60 -35.05
N PRO A 222 -31.00 5.56 -35.87
CA PRO A 222 -30.28 6.72 -35.38
C PRO A 222 -31.16 7.67 -34.55
N GLN A 223 -32.44 7.82 -34.90
CA GLN A 223 -33.39 8.69 -34.19
C GLN A 223 -33.76 8.11 -32.82
N ILE A 224 -33.84 6.77 -32.71
CA ILE A 224 -34.07 6.09 -31.44
C ILE A 224 -32.89 6.26 -30.48
N LYS A 225 -31.64 6.26 -30.97
CA LYS A 225 -30.45 6.57 -30.14
C LYS A 225 -30.47 7.99 -29.59
N GLN A 226 -30.95 8.97 -30.37
CA GLN A 226 -31.08 10.36 -29.94
C GLN A 226 -32.15 10.51 -28.83
N HIS A 227 -33.30 9.84 -28.97
CA HIS A 227 -34.33 9.79 -27.93
C HIS A 227 -33.88 9.08 -26.64
N ILE A 228 -33.03 8.06 -26.73
CA ILE A 228 -32.45 7.39 -25.54
C ILE A 228 -31.53 8.36 -24.77
N GLN A 229 -30.75 9.19 -25.48
CA GLN A 229 -29.90 10.21 -24.87
C GLN A 229 -30.73 11.33 -24.21
N GLU A 230 -31.81 11.77 -24.86
CA GLU A 230 -32.75 12.75 -24.29
C GLU A 230 -33.44 12.21 -23.03
N LEU A 231 -33.88 10.94 -23.04
CA LEU A 231 -34.48 10.28 -21.87
C LEU A 231 -33.48 10.09 -20.72
N GLN A 232 -32.22 9.80 -20.99
CA GLN A 232 -31.17 9.73 -19.95
C GLN A 232 -30.93 11.09 -19.31
N SER A 233 -30.91 12.17 -20.09
CA SER A 233 -30.82 13.53 -19.54
C SER A 233 -32.05 13.90 -18.69
N ALA A 234 -33.25 13.49 -19.09
CA ALA A 234 -34.48 13.71 -18.31
C ALA A 234 -34.51 12.97 -16.97
N ILE A 235 -33.90 11.78 -16.88
CA ILE A 235 -33.76 11.02 -15.63
C ILE A 235 -32.87 11.78 -14.63
N THR A 236 -31.73 12.30 -15.08
CA THR A 236 -30.83 13.08 -14.20
C THR A 236 -31.47 14.37 -13.70
N VAL A 237 -32.28 15.05 -14.52
CA VAL A 237 -33.05 16.23 -14.10
C VAL A 237 -34.09 15.85 -13.03
N LYS A 238 -34.77 14.71 -13.17
CA LYS A 238 -35.75 14.23 -12.19
C LYS A 238 -35.12 13.88 -10.85
N GLU A 239 -33.90 13.35 -10.83
CA GLU A 239 -33.15 13.09 -9.61
C GLU A 239 -32.72 14.38 -8.90
N ASN A 240 -32.32 15.41 -9.66
CA ASN A 240 -31.99 16.72 -9.12
C ASN A 240 -33.24 17.43 -8.55
N ILE A 241 -34.40 17.29 -9.19
CA ILE A 241 -35.68 17.81 -8.67
C ILE A 241 -36.02 17.16 -7.32
N LYS A 242 -35.83 15.84 -7.17
CA LYS A 242 -36.05 15.15 -5.89
C LYS A 242 -35.15 15.67 -4.77
N LYS A 243 -33.88 15.96 -5.07
CA LYS A 243 -32.95 16.54 -4.08
C LYS A 243 -33.39 17.94 -3.65
N LEU A 244 -33.81 18.78 -4.61
CA LEU A 244 -34.32 20.13 -4.32
C LEU A 244 -35.64 20.09 -3.54
N GLU A 245 -36.52 19.12 -3.78
CA GLU A 245 -37.73 18.92 -2.98
C GLU A 245 -37.42 18.52 -1.54
N GLN A 246 -36.41 17.68 -1.31
CA GLN A 246 -35.95 17.33 0.04
C GLN A 246 -35.33 18.53 0.77
N GLU A 247 -34.53 19.34 0.07
CA GLU A 247 -33.98 20.58 0.63
C GLU A 247 -35.09 21.57 1.00
N LYS A 248 -36.10 21.73 0.13
CA LYS A 248 -37.26 22.58 0.41
C LYS A 248 -38.00 22.16 1.67
N ILE A 249 -38.28 20.87 1.85
CA ILE A 249 -38.95 20.34 3.06
C ILE A 249 -38.11 20.64 4.31
N SER A 250 -36.79 20.42 4.24
CA SER A 250 -35.89 20.68 5.38
C SER A 250 -35.81 22.18 5.75
N LEU A 251 -35.95 23.07 4.76
CA LEU A 251 -35.97 24.51 4.98
C LEU A 251 -37.33 24.97 5.56
N GLU A 252 -38.44 24.39 5.12
CA GLU A 252 -39.77 24.65 5.67
C GLU A 252 -39.87 24.23 7.15
N GLU A 253 -39.26 23.10 7.53
CA GLU A 253 -39.15 22.67 8.94
C GLU A 253 -38.33 23.66 9.78
N LYS A 254 -37.20 24.15 9.26
CA LYS A 254 -36.38 25.17 9.95
C LYS A 254 -37.12 26.50 10.11
N ILE A 255 -37.88 26.92 9.10
CA ILE A 255 -38.70 28.14 9.17
C ILE A 255 -39.79 28.00 10.24
N ASN A 256 -40.47 26.86 10.30
CA ASN A 256 -41.49 26.61 11.33
C ASN A 256 -40.91 26.61 12.75
N LEU A 257 -39.72 26.03 12.95
CA LEU A 257 -39.03 26.06 14.23
C LEU A 257 -38.67 27.49 14.66
N LEU A 258 -38.16 28.31 13.72
CA LEU A 258 -37.84 29.71 13.97
C LEU A 258 -39.08 30.56 14.27
N GLN A 259 -40.21 30.29 13.60
CA GLN A 259 -41.48 30.95 13.91
C GLN A 259 -41.99 30.60 15.31
N LYS A 260 -41.85 29.34 15.73
CA LYS A 260 -42.22 28.91 17.09
C LYS A 260 -41.37 29.62 18.15
N ASN A 261 -40.06 29.69 17.95
CA ASN A 261 -39.15 30.40 18.85
C ASN A 261 -39.46 31.90 18.91
N LYS A 262 -39.84 32.52 17.79
CA LYS A 262 -40.26 33.93 17.77
C LYS A 262 -41.48 34.17 18.65
N ILE A 263 -42.48 33.28 18.60
CA ILE A 263 -43.70 33.40 19.41
C ILE A 263 -43.38 33.23 20.90
N GLU A 264 -42.53 32.28 21.26
CA GLU A 264 -42.10 32.05 22.66
C GLU A 264 -41.32 33.24 23.24
N ILE A 265 -40.45 33.87 22.45
CA ILE A 265 -39.75 35.10 22.88
C ILE A 265 -40.75 36.26 23.04
N GLN A 266 -41.75 36.35 22.17
CA GLN A 266 -42.76 37.40 22.22
C GLN A 266 -43.67 37.28 23.46
N THR A 267 -44.02 36.06 23.87
CA THR A 267 -44.79 35.80 25.10
C THR A 267 -43.97 36.01 26.38
N SER A 268 -42.65 35.76 26.35
CA SER A 268 -41.77 36.12 27.48
C SER A 268 -41.68 37.63 27.67
N LEU A 269 -41.54 38.38 26.57
CA LEU A 269 -41.46 39.85 26.58
C LEU A 269 -42.75 40.51 27.12
N THR A 270 -43.92 39.97 26.82
CA THR A 270 -45.18 40.47 27.39
C THR A 270 -45.27 40.19 28.89
N ASN A 271 -44.89 38.98 29.33
CA ASN A 271 -44.90 38.63 30.76
C ASN A 271 -43.92 39.49 31.58
N ASP A 272 -42.75 39.82 31.03
CA ASP A 272 -41.77 40.63 31.74
C ASP A 272 -42.16 42.13 31.78
N ASN A 273 -42.88 42.63 30.76
CA ASN A 273 -43.50 43.95 30.81
C ASN A 273 -44.62 44.04 31.85
N ASP A 274 -45.47 43.01 31.96
CA ASP A 274 -46.54 42.98 32.97
C ASP A 274 -45.98 42.95 34.41
N LYS A 275 -44.83 42.29 34.62
CA LYS A 275 -44.11 42.32 35.91
C LYS A 275 -43.55 43.71 36.21
N LEU A 276 -42.97 44.38 35.22
CA LEU A 276 -42.44 45.75 35.35
C LEU A 276 -43.54 46.75 35.71
N GLU A 277 -44.73 46.62 35.12
CA GLU A 277 -45.87 47.50 35.42
C GLU A 277 -46.40 47.26 36.85
N ASN A 278 -46.45 46.01 37.31
CA ASN A 278 -46.82 45.67 38.69
C ASN A 278 -45.82 46.20 39.73
N ILE A 279 -44.51 46.14 39.46
CA ILE A 279 -43.47 46.69 40.34
C ILE A 279 -43.58 48.21 40.44
N ASN A 280 -43.86 48.90 39.33
CA ASN A 280 -44.05 50.35 39.33
C ASN A 280 -45.31 50.79 40.11
N ILE A 281 -46.36 49.96 40.16
CA ILE A 281 -47.55 50.21 40.98
C ILE A 281 -47.24 50.05 42.48
N LEU A 282 -46.39 49.09 42.85
CA LEU A 282 -45.96 48.87 44.24
C LEU A 282 -45.07 50.01 44.75
N ILE A 283 -44.12 50.48 43.92
CA ILE A 283 -43.23 51.60 44.28
C ILE A 283 -44.02 52.89 44.57
N LYS A 284 -45.05 53.20 43.77
CA LYS A 284 -45.93 54.36 44.02
C LYS A 284 -46.73 54.25 45.32
N LYS A 285 -47.01 53.03 45.79
CA LYS A 285 -47.76 52.76 47.02
C LYS A 285 -46.87 52.93 48.26
N ASP A 286 -45.60 52.55 48.14
CA ASP A 286 -44.61 52.67 49.22
C ASP A 286 -44.11 54.11 49.40
N GLU A 287 -44.01 54.89 48.32
CA GLU A 287 -43.71 56.34 48.39
C GLU A 287 -44.78 57.13 49.17
N GLN A 288 -46.05 56.69 49.16
CA GLN A 288 -47.12 57.32 49.94
C GLN A 288 -47.08 56.96 51.44
N GLN A 289 -46.50 55.81 51.83
CA GLN A 289 -46.41 55.39 53.23
C GLN A 289 -45.20 56.00 53.97
N ILE A 290 -44.14 56.38 53.25
CA ILE A 290 -42.90 56.91 53.85
C ILE A 290 -43.06 58.35 54.39
N ASN A 291 -44.04 59.11 53.89
CA ASN A 291 -44.28 60.51 54.29
C ASN A 291 -44.94 60.68 55.67
N GLN A 292 -45.21 59.63 56.44
CA GLN A 292 -46.00 59.72 57.69
C GLN A 292 -45.29 59.38 59.00
N ASN A 293 -44.02 58.97 59.04
CA ASN A 293 -43.37 58.63 60.32
C ASN A 293 -41.95 59.18 60.46
N THR A 294 -41.78 60.18 61.33
CA THR A 294 -40.48 60.71 61.75
C THR A 294 -40.13 60.23 63.17
N PHE A 295 -39.22 59.26 63.25
CA PHE A 295 -38.58 58.87 64.51
C PHE A 295 -37.39 59.80 64.87
N SER A 296 -36.98 59.77 66.14
CA SER A 296 -35.91 60.59 66.74
C SER A 296 -34.51 60.29 66.18
N SER A 297 -33.57 61.23 66.37
CA SER A 297 -32.20 61.19 65.80
C SER A 297 -31.34 60.01 66.27
N SER A 298 -31.52 59.51 67.50
CA SER A 298 -30.76 58.37 68.06
C SER A 298 -31.25 57.04 67.47
N TYR A 299 -32.58 56.85 67.38
CA TYR A 299 -33.20 55.67 66.80
C TYR A 299 -32.91 55.52 65.30
N LYS A 300 -32.85 56.65 64.57
CA LYS A 300 -32.45 56.67 63.14
C LYS A 300 -30.99 56.24 62.92
N GLU A 301 -30.08 56.51 63.85
CA GLU A 301 -28.68 56.11 63.72
C GLU A 301 -28.48 54.60 64.01
N GLN A 302 -29.19 54.06 65.00
CA GLN A 302 -29.21 52.62 65.27
C GLN A 302 -29.86 51.83 64.13
N ILE A 303 -30.97 52.34 63.56
CA ILE A 303 -31.60 51.75 62.35
C ILE A 303 -30.64 51.80 61.16
N ARG A 304 -29.91 52.91 60.93
CA ARG A 304 -28.91 52.98 59.84
C ARG A 304 -27.80 51.96 60.02
N LYS A 305 -27.28 51.78 61.24
CA LYS A 305 -26.29 50.72 61.54
C LYS A 305 -26.86 49.33 61.29
N ALA A 306 -28.11 49.08 61.71
CA ALA A 306 -28.79 47.82 61.45
C ALA A 306 -28.96 47.57 59.93
N VAL A 307 -29.37 48.58 59.16
CA VAL A 307 -29.48 48.49 57.69
C VAL A 307 -28.12 48.18 57.07
N THR A 308 -27.04 48.84 57.48
CA THR A 308 -25.70 48.54 56.96
C THR A 308 -25.23 47.12 57.29
N HIS A 309 -25.56 46.57 58.46
CA HIS A 309 -25.24 45.17 58.77
C HIS A 309 -26.12 44.18 57.99
N ILE A 310 -27.38 44.51 57.70
CA ILE A 310 -28.27 43.70 56.85
C ILE A 310 -27.73 43.69 55.40
N GLU A 311 -27.41 44.86 54.84
CA GLU A 311 -26.81 44.97 53.50
C GLU A 311 -25.48 44.19 53.42
N ASN A 312 -24.64 44.25 54.46
CA ASN A 312 -23.42 43.45 54.54
C ASN A 312 -23.70 41.94 54.61
N ILE A 313 -24.74 41.51 55.34
CA ILE A 313 -25.15 40.10 55.41
C ILE A 313 -25.65 39.60 54.06
N ASP A 314 -26.48 40.39 53.38
CA ASP A 314 -27.02 40.04 52.06
C ASP A 314 -25.90 39.94 51.02
N ASN A 315 -24.99 40.92 50.99
CA ASN A 315 -23.81 40.89 50.13
C ASN A 315 -22.92 39.67 50.43
N ILE A 316 -22.60 39.38 51.70
CA ILE A 316 -21.78 38.22 52.06
C ILE A 316 -22.50 36.91 51.72
N ASN A 317 -23.82 36.82 51.89
CA ASN A 317 -24.60 35.64 51.52
C ASN A 317 -24.59 35.40 50.02
N ASP A 318 -24.73 36.45 49.21
CA ASP A 318 -24.68 36.30 47.75
C ASP A 318 -23.27 35.95 47.28
N GLU A 319 -22.23 36.53 47.87
CA GLU A 319 -20.84 36.13 47.64
C GLU A 319 -20.54 34.69 48.09
N LEU A 320 -21.17 34.21 49.16
CA LEU A 320 -21.03 32.82 49.62
C LEU A 320 -21.73 31.85 48.65
N LYS A 321 -22.94 32.19 48.18
CA LYS A 321 -23.66 31.39 47.17
C LYS A 321 -22.84 31.25 45.88
N THR A 322 -22.25 32.35 45.39
CA THR A 322 -21.43 32.30 44.17
C THR A 322 -20.17 31.45 44.38
N LEU A 323 -19.48 31.61 45.51
CA LEU A 323 -18.31 30.79 45.85
C LEU A 323 -18.66 29.30 46.02
N ASP A 324 -19.78 28.97 46.65
CA ASP A 324 -20.26 27.60 46.80
C ASP A 324 -20.58 26.97 45.44
N GLN A 325 -21.26 27.71 44.57
CA GLN A 325 -21.61 27.24 43.22
C GLN A 325 -20.36 27.06 42.34
N GLU A 326 -19.41 27.99 42.40
CA GLU A 326 -18.11 27.84 41.72
C GLU A 326 -17.29 26.67 42.24
N THR A 327 -17.34 26.41 43.56
CA THR A 327 -16.65 25.27 44.19
C THR A 327 -17.30 23.96 43.75
N LEU A 328 -18.62 23.92 43.63
CA LEU A 328 -19.36 22.76 43.14
C LEU A 328 -19.01 22.45 41.68
N ASN A 329 -19.03 23.46 40.80
CA ASN A 329 -18.61 23.33 39.40
C ASN A 329 -17.15 22.84 39.29
N SER A 330 -16.24 23.38 40.11
CA SER A 330 -14.83 22.98 40.11
C SER A 330 -14.65 21.52 40.54
N ASN A 331 -15.45 21.04 41.50
CA ASN A 331 -15.45 19.64 41.94
C ASN A 331 -16.01 18.68 40.87
N GLU A 332 -17.01 19.12 40.08
CA GLU A 332 -17.53 18.34 38.95
C GLU A 332 -16.47 18.16 37.86
N ILE A 333 -15.81 19.26 37.46
CA ILE A 333 -14.70 19.24 36.48
C ILE A 333 -13.56 18.33 36.98
N LEU A 334 -13.24 18.40 38.28
CA LEU A 334 -12.24 17.54 38.91
C LEU A 334 -12.60 16.05 38.79
N SER A 335 -13.86 15.68 39.06
CA SER A 335 -14.35 14.31 38.94
C SER A 335 -14.27 13.79 37.50
N GLU A 336 -14.63 14.61 36.51
CA GLU A 336 -14.54 14.25 35.09
C GLU A 336 -13.09 14.03 34.65
N LYS A 337 -12.17 14.94 35.01
CA LYS A 337 -10.74 14.80 34.71
C LYS A 337 -10.13 13.57 35.37
N GLN A 338 -10.51 13.22 36.60
CA GLN A 338 -10.06 11.99 37.26
C GLN A 338 -10.51 10.74 36.51
N LYS A 339 -11.75 10.71 36.01
CA LYS A 339 -12.25 9.60 35.19
C LYS A 339 -11.51 9.48 33.87
N LEU A 340 -11.22 10.61 33.21
CA LEU A 340 -10.47 10.65 31.96
C LEU A 340 -9.07 10.04 32.13
N ILE A 341 -8.32 10.48 33.16
CA ILE A 341 -7.00 9.92 33.45
C ILE A 341 -7.06 8.42 33.75
N ALA A 342 -8.08 7.98 34.50
CA ALA A 342 -8.26 6.56 34.77
C ALA A 342 -8.46 5.76 33.48
N SER A 343 -9.28 6.26 32.54
CA SER A 343 -9.45 5.62 31.23
C SER A 343 -8.16 5.61 30.40
N GLU A 344 -7.44 6.73 30.32
CA GLU A 344 -6.16 6.80 29.59
C GLU A 344 -5.12 5.83 30.17
N LYS A 345 -5.06 5.68 31.51
CA LYS A 345 -4.17 4.71 32.18
C LYS A 345 -4.52 3.27 31.80
N THR A 346 -5.80 2.91 31.78
CA THR A 346 -6.22 1.56 31.34
C THR A 346 -5.89 1.30 29.87
N GLU A 347 -5.97 2.32 29.02
CA GLU A 347 -5.62 2.21 27.61
C GLU A 347 -4.11 2.01 27.42
N ILE A 348 -3.28 2.74 28.16
CA ILE A 348 -1.82 2.52 28.19
C ILE A 348 -1.49 1.08 28.60
N GLU A 349 -2.10 0.55 29.68
CA GLU A 349 -1.85 -0.84 30.09
C GLU A 349 -2.22 -1.85 28.99
N ASN A 350 -3.29 -1.59 28.24
CA ASN A 350 -3.70 -2.43 27.11
C ASN A 350 -2.70 -2.34 25.95
N LEU A 351 -2.21 -1.15 25.61
CA LEU A 351 -1.19 -0.95 24.59
C LEU A 351 0.15 -1.57 24.98
N GLU A 352 0.55 -1.46 26.26
CA GLU A 352 1.78 -2.09 26.79
C GLU A 352 1.68 -3.63 26.74
N LYS A 353 0.52 -4.22 27.09
CA LYS A 353 0.27 -5.66 26.89
C LYS A 353 0.30 -6.07 25.42
N LYS A 354 -0.18 -5.21 24.52
CA LYS A 354 -0.13 -5.44 23.07
C LYS A 354 1.32 -5.47 22.57
N LEU A 355 2.17 -4.56 23.03
CA LEU A 355 3.60 -4.54 22.72
C LEU A 355 4.35 -5.75 23.28
N GLN A 356 4.03 -6.20 24.50
CA GLN A 356 4.65 -7.40 25.08
C GLN A 356 4.43 -8.67 24.24
N LYS A 357 3.29 -8.79 23.54
CA LYS A 357 3.03 -9.94 22.65
C LYS A 357 3.96 -10.00 21.44
N PHE A 358 4.49 -8.87 20.98
CA PHE A 358 5.43 -8.83 19.85
C PHE A 358 6.88 -9.13 20.25
N ASN A 359 7.24 -8.99 21.54
CA ASN A 359 8.59 -9.28 22.05
C ASN A 359 8.86 -10.77 22.30
N ILE A 360 7.87 -11.67 22.16
CA ILE A 360 7.99 -13.09 22.55
C ILE A 360 8.34 -14.01 21.35
N THR A 361 8.67 -13.47 20.18
CA THR A 361 8.97 -14.29 18.97
C THR A 361 10.43 -14.18 18.52
N ASP A 362 11.37 -14.48 19.42
CA ASP A 362 12.78 -14.68 19.06
C ASP A 362 13.03 -16.02 18.30
N GLU A 363 12.02 -16.88 18.18
CA GLU A 363 12.14 -18.19 17.49
C GLU A 363 12.02 -18.13 15.95
N GLN A 364 11.88 -16.96 15.32
CA GLN A 364 11.61 -16.86 13.88
C GLN A 364 12.61 -16.00 13.10
N ASN A 365 13.91 -16.10 13.39
CA ASN A 365 14.94 -15.56 12.51
C ASN A 365 15.53 -16.66 11.59
N ILE A 366 14.65 -17.40 10.91
CA ILE A 366 15.02 -18.51 10.01
C ILE A 366 15.46 -17.97 8.63
N TYR A 367 15.03 -16.76 8.27
CA TYR A 367 15.18 -16.18 6.94
C TYR A 367 16.12 -14.97 6.99
N THR A 368 17.33 -15.11 6.45
CA THR A 368 18.31 -14.01 6.36
C THR A 368 18.44 -13.47 4.94
N ILE A 369 18.85 -12.21 4.80
CA ILE A 369 19.13 -11.61 3.48
C ILE A 369 20.25 -12.38 2.76
N GLU A 370 21.26 -12.83 3.49
CA GLU A 370 22.39 -13.59 2.95
C GLU A 370 21.94 -14.92 2.32
N THR A 371 21.15 -15.71 3.06
CA THR A 371 20.60 -16.98 2.55
C THR A 371 19.64 -16.78 1.37
N TYR A 372 18.90 -15.67 1.35
CA TYR A 372 18.08 -15.30 0.20
C TYR A 372 18.93 -15.00 -1.05
N GLN A 373 20.00 -14.22 -0.90
CA GLN A 373 20.90 -13.88 -2.00
C GLN A 373 21.64 -15.11 -2.54
N GLU A 374 22.07 -16.01 -1.65
CA GLU A 374 22.67 -17.29 -2.03
C GLU A 374 21.70 -18.15 -2.85
N ASN A 375 20.44 -18.28 -2.41
CA ASN A 375 19.41 -19.01 -3.15
C ASN A 375 19.08 -18.36 -4.50
N GLU A 376 19.04 -17.03 -4.59
CA GLU A 376 18.81 -16.33 -5.86
C GLU A 376 19.97 -16.55 -6.84
N ASN A 377 21.20 -16.51 -6.36
CA ASN A 377 22.39 -16.78 -7.17
C ASN A 377 22.43 -18.23 -7.63
N ASN A 378 22.12 -19.18 -6.74
CA ASN A 378 22.02 -20.59 -7.07
C ASN A 378 20.92 -20.85 -8.11
N GLN A 379 19.74 -20.23 -7.96
CA GLN A 379 18.67 -20.33 -8.96
C GLN A 379 19.13 -19.87 -10.34
N LYS A 380 19.80 -18.71 -10.45
CA LYS A 380 20.32 -18.20 -11.73
C LYS A 380 21.35 -19.13 -12.37
N LEU A 381 22.23 -19.71 -11.55
CA LEU A 381 23.22 -20.70 -12.00
C LEU A 381 22.54 -21.96 -12.54
N LEU A 382 21.55 -22.49 -11.82
CA LEU A 382 20.78 -23.67 -12.22
C LEU A 382 19.98 -23.43 -13.51
N GLU A 383 19.31 -22.28 -13.63
CA GLU A 383 18.55 -21.91 -14.83
C GLU A 383 19.46 -21.76 -16.05
N THR A 384 20.65 -21.18 -15.87
CA THR A 384 21.64 -21.03 -16.95
C THR A 384 22.17 -22.39 -17.40
N ALA A 385 22.47 -23.29 -16.47
CA ALA A 385 22.90 -24.65 -16.78
C ALA A 385 21.79 -25.45 -17.49
N LYS A 386 20.54 -25.37 -17.00
CA LYS A 386 19.38 -25.99 -17.64
C LYS A 386 19.21 -25.53 -19.08
N ALA A 387 19.29 -24.23 -19.32
CA ALA A 387 19.14 -23.67 -20.66
C ALA A 387 20.23 -24.17 -21.63
N LYS A 388 21.47 -24.31 -21.16
CA LYS A 388 22.57 -24.89 -21.97
C LYS A 388 22.31 -26.36 -22.29
N ILE A 389 21.93 -27.16 -21.28
CA ILE A 389 21.61 -28.57 -21.46
C ILE A 389 20.46 -28.75 -22.45
N ASP A 390 19.39 -27.95 -22.34
CA ASP A 390 18.25 -27.98 -23.26
C ASP A 390 18.65 -27.62 -24.70
N ILE A 391 19.52 -26.63 -24.89
CA ILE A 391 20.02 -26.26 -26.21
C ILE A 391 20.84 -27.41 -26.82
N ASN A 392 21.76 -27.98 -26.05
CA ASN A 392 22.61 -29.08 -26.51
C ASN A 392 21.76 -30.32 -26.82
N ASN A 393 20.79 -30.68 -25.98
CA ASN A 393 19.84 -31.77 -26.21
C ASN A 393 19.03 -31.57 -27.50
N ARG A 394 18.52 -30.36 -27.76
CA ARG A 394 17.82 -30.05 -29.03
C ARG A 394 18.73 -30.19 -30.24
N GLN A 395 20.00 -29.84 -30.10
CA GLN A 395 20.96 -29.97 -31.20
C GLN A 395 21.32 -31.45 -31.45
N ILE A 396 21.47 -32.26 -30.39
CA ILE A 396 21.64 -33.71 -30.50
C ILE A 396 20.44 -34.35 -31.22
N LEU A 397 19.22 -33.95 -30.86
CA LEU A 397 18.00 -34.44 -31.54
C LEU A 397 18.03 -34.13 -33.04
N LYS A 398 18.35 -32.88 -33.43
CA LYS A 398 18.47 -32.51 -34.85
C LYS A 398 19.55 -33.32 -35.58
N ASN A 399 20.71 -33.50 -34.95
CA ASN A 399 21.76 -34.32 -35.53
C ASN A 399 21.30 -35.78 -35.69
N SER A 400 20.54 -36.32 -34.73
CA SER A 400 19.99 -37.68 -34.81
C SER A 400 18.98 -37.85 -35.93
N GLU A 401 18.11 -36.85 -36.16
CA GLU A 401 17.17 -36.81 -37.29
C GLU A 401 17.93 -36.77 -38.63
N GLN A 402 18.95 -35.92 -38.73
CA GLN A 402 19.80 -35.83 -39.92
C GLN A 402 20.55 -37.14 -40.21
N VAL A 403 21.06 -37.82 -39.17
CA VAL A 403 21.71 -39.12 -39.31
C VAL A 403 20.72 -40.15 -39.85
N LEU A 404 19.49 -40.19 -39.32
CA LEU A 404 18.46 -41.12 -39.78
C LEU A 404 18.11 -40.89 -41.27
N GLU A 405 17.86 -39.63 -41.66
CA GLU A 405 17.56 -39.26 -43.05
C GLU A 405 18.71 -39.63 -44.00
N ASN A 406 19.96 -39.35 -43.59
CA ASN A 406 21.13 -39.69 -44.38
C ASN A 406 21.38 -41.21 -44.44
N GLN A 407 21.04 -41.97 -43.39
CA GLN A 407 21.11 -43.44 -43.40
C GLN A 407 20.10 -44.05 -44.38
N GLU A 408 18.87 -43.54 -44.42
CA GLU A 408 17.85 -43.95 -45.39
C GLU A 408 18.32 -43.66 -46.83
N ARG A 409 18.83 -42.45 -47.07
CA ARG A 409 19.38 -42.06 -48.38
C ARG A 409 20.58 -42.92 -48.79
N LEU A 410 21.43 -43.29 -47.84
CA LEU A 410 22.57 -44.17 -48.09
C LEU A 410 22.11 -45.58 -48.46
N GLN A 411 21.05 -46.10 -47.83
CA GLN A 411 20.44 -47.38 -48.21
C GLN A 411 19.90 -47.34 -49.64
N GLU A 412 19.17 -46.28 -50.02
CA GLU A 412 18.67 -46.11 -51.38
C GLU A 412 19.79 -46.07 -52.42
N LEU A 413 20.83 -45.26 -52.16
CA LEU A 413 21.99 -45.15 -53.06
C LEU A 413 22.79 -46.45 -53.14
N SER A 414 22.94 -47.18 -52.03
CA SER A 414 23.62 -48.49 -52.04
C SER A 414 22.85 -49.51 -52.88
N LYS A 415 21.51 -49.46 -52.84
CA LYS A 415 20.66 -50.33 -53.64
C LYS A 415 20.77 -49.98 -55.13
N ASP A 416 20.73 -48.70 -55.48
CA ASP A 416 20.94 -48.26 -56.87
C ASP A 416 22.32 -48.66 -57.38
N LEU A 417 23.37 -48.42 -56.58
CA LEU A 417 24.75 -48.85 -56.88
C LEU A 417 24.83 -50.36 -57.16
N GLN A 418 24.22 -51.19 -56.31
CA GLN A 418 24.19 -52.63 -56.51
C GLN A 418 23.53 -53.02 -57.84
N THR A 419 22.38 -52.41 -58.18
CA THR A 419 21.73 -52.69 -59.47
C THR A 419 22.57 -52.25 -60.68
N LYS A 420 23.37 -51.18 -60.54
CA LYS A 420 24.27 -50.71 -61.61
C LYS A 420 25.48 -51.63 -61.76
N ILE A 421 26.04 -52.14 -60.66
CA ILE A 421 27.12 -53.13 -60.67
C ILE A 421 26.64 -54.41 -61.38
N GLU A 422 25.49 -54.96 -61.00
CA GLU A 422 24.91 -56.15 -61.64
C GLU A 422 24.69 -55.96 -63.15
N LYS A 423 24.22 -54.77 -63.57
CA LYS A 423 24.09 -54.40 -65.00
C LYS A 423 25.45 -54.33 -65.71
N SER A 424 26.45 -53.74 -65.07
CA SER A 424 27.82 -53.65 -65.60
C SER A 424 28.43 -55.04 -65.79
N GLU A 425 28.26 -55.94 -64.81
CA GLU A 425 28.75 -57.33 -64.90
C GLU A 425 28.06 -58.12 -66.03
N ASN A 426 26.74 -57.97 -66.17
CA ASN A 426 26.01 -58.59 -67.28
C ASN A 426 26.48 -58.07 -68.64
N LEU A 427 26.67 -56.75 -68.80
CA LEU A 427 27.20 -56.16 -70.02
C LEU A 427 28.62 -56.64 -70.32
N LYS A 428 29.50 -56.70 -69.32
CA LYS A 428 30.85 -57.27 -69.47
C LYS A 428 30.79 -58.72 -69.97
N HIS A 429 29.90 -59.54 -69.41
CA HIS A 429 29.75 -60.93 -69.84
C HIS A 429 29.22 -61.05 -71.29
N GLN A 430 28.30 -60.17 -71.68
CA GLN A 430 27.81 -60.11 -73.06
C GLN A 430 28.91 -59.67 -74.03
N ILE A 431 29.68 -58.63 -73.68
CA ILE A 431 30.82 -58.14 -74.46
C ILE A 431 31.88 -59.24 -74.61
N GLU A 432 32.22 -59.97 -73.54
CA GLU A 432 33.13 -61.12 -73.61
C GLU A 432 32.62 -62.22 -74.53
N LYS A 433 31.31 -62.51 -74.51
CA LYS A 433 30.69 -63.50 -75.40
C LYS A 433 30.76 -63.07 -76.86
N ILE A 434 30.53 -61.79 -77.14
CA ILE A 434 30.66 -61.18 -78.47
C ILE A 434 32.12 -61.26 -78.93
N LYS A 435 33.07 -60.76 -78.13
CA LYS A 435 34.52 -60.83 -78.41
C LYS A 435 35.01 -62.26 -78.67
N LYS A 436 34.55 -63.25 -77.89
CA LYS A 436 34.86 -64.68 -78.15
C LYS A 436 34.29 -65.15 -79.50
N ASN A 437 33.05 -64.78 -79.82
CA ASN A 437 32.43 -65.13 -81.09
C ASN A 437 33.12 -64.44 -82.29
N ASP A 438 33.58 -63.20 -82.14
CA ASP A 438 34.31 -62.48 -83.19
C ASP A 438 35.72 -63.04 -83.40
N ILE A 439 36.40 -63.47 -82.34
CA ILE A 439 37.65 -64.24 -82.47
C ILE A 439 37.41 -65.54 -83.24
N ILE A 440 36.33 -66.26 -82.94
CA ILE A 440 35.94 -67.48 -83.66
C ILE A 440 35.61 -67.16 -85.13
N LYS A 441 34.92 -66.06 -85.41
CA LYS A 441 34.58 -65.61 -86.78
C LYS A 441 35.84 -65.23 -87.56
N THR A 442 36.79 -64.53 -86.93
CA THR A 442 38.07 -64.14 -87.53
C THR A 442 38.96 -65.36 -87.81
N LEU A 443 38.99 -66.33 -86.90
CA LEU A 443 39.66 -67.63 -87.09
C LEU A 443 39.01 -68.45 -88.23
N LYS A 444 37.68 -68.46 -88.34
CA LYS A 444 36.97 -69.09 -89.46
C LYS A 444 37.27 -68.41 -90.80
N ASN A 445 37.28 -67.08 -90.85
CA ASN A 445 37.53 -66.31 -92.07
C ASN A 445 39.01 -66.33 -92.52
N SER A 446 39.94 -66.73 -91.64
CA SER A 446 41.37 -66.85 -91.96
C SER A 446 41.79 -68.26 -92.41
N LEU A 447 40.90 -69.25 -92.32
CA LEU A 447 41.11 -70.61 -92.82
C LEU A 447 40.67 -70.73 -94.29
N LYS A 448 41.56 -71.24 -95.15
CA LYS A 448 41.22 -71.56 -96.55
C LYS A 448 40.70 -73.00 -96.67
N ASP A 449 39.89 -73.26 -97.69
CA ASP A 449 39.32 -74.59 -97.97
C ASP A 449 40.46 -75.63 -98.11
N GLY A 450 40.44 -76.65 -97.24
CA GLY A 450 41.48 -77.70 -97.18
C GLY A 450 42.64 -77.46 -96.19
N GLU A 451 42.66 -76.37 -95.41
CA GLU A 451 43.66 -76.17 -94.34
C GLU A 451 43.25 -76.89 -93.03
N GLU A 452 44.24 -77.38 -92.27
CA GLU A 452 44.03 -78.00 -90.95
C GLU A 452 43.73 -76.92 -89.90
N CYS A 453 42.67 -77.13 -89.13
CA CYS A 453 42.29 -76.21 -88.05
C CYS A 453 43.36 -76.17 -86.95
N PRO A 454 43.92 -75.00 -86.58
CA PRO A 454 44.99 -74.89 -85.58
C PRO A 454 44.55 -75.20 -84.13
N VAL A 455 43.24 -75.37 -83.88
CA VAL A 455 42.70 -75.66 -82.54
C VAL A 455 42.37 -77.16 -82.38
N CYS A 456 41.91 -77.84 -83.43
CA CYS A 456 41.46 -79.24 -83.35
C CYS A 456 42.03 -80.19 -84.43
N HIS A 457 42.89 -79.70 -85.33
CA HIS A 457 43.57 -80.47 -86.39
C HIS A 457 42.66 -81.21 -87.39
N GLY A 458 41.40 -80.80 -87.52
CA GLY A 458 40.48 -81.29 -88.56
C GLY A 458 40.55 -80.47 -89.85
N ILE A 459 40.28 -81.09 -91.01
CA ILE A 459 40.26 -80.43 -92.33
C ILE A 459 39.01 -79.57 -92.47
N TYR A 460 39.17 -78.28 -92.76
CA TYR A 460 38.06 -77.32 -92.89
C TYR A 460 37.46 -77.28 -94.31
N HIS A 461 36.13 -77.27 -94.40
CA HIS A 461 35.37 -77.12 -95.66
C HIS A 461 34.36 -75.98 -95.57
N ILE A 462 34.28 -75.17 -96.64
CA ILE A 462 33.36 -74.03 -96.72
C ILE A 462 31.97 -74.51 -97.17
N HIS A 463 30.94 -74.37 -96.33
CA HIS A 463 29.55 -74.58 -96.72
C HIS A 463 28.89 -73.28 -97.22
N LYS A 464 27.97 -73.39 -98.18
CA LYS A 464 27.35 -72.27 -98.89
C LYS A 464 26.43 -71.36 -98.05
N ASP A 465 26.21 -71.69 -96.79
CA ASP A 465 25.40 -70.91 -95.83
C ASP A 465 26.28 -70.08 -94.85
N ASP A 466 27.61 -70.12 -94.97
CA ASP A 466 28.53 -69.49 -94.00
C ASP A 466 28.83 -67.99 -94.22
N ILE A 467 28.15 -67.33 -95.18
CA ILE A 467 28.25 -65.87 -95.36
C ILE A 467 27.04 -65.20 -94.70
N TYR A 468 27.16 -64.95 -93.41
CA TYR A 468 26.32 -63.97 -92.71
C TYR A 468 27.11 -62.68 -92.48
N ASP A 469 26.81 -61.68 -93.31
CA ASP A 469 26.95 -60.28 -92.93
C ASP A 469 25.91 -59.99 -91.84
N MET A 470 26.39 -59.68 -90.65
CA MET A 470 25.61 -59.00 -89.62
C MET A 470 26.40 -57.75 -89.24
N GLU A 471 25.70 -56.62 -89.33
CA GLU A 471 26.19 -55.28 -89.05
C GLU A 471 26.70 -55.13 -87.60
N PHE A 472 27.56 -54.14 -87.44
CA PHE A 472 28.21 -53.68 -86.21
C PHE A 472 27.24 -53.52 -85.02
N ASP A 473 27.29 -54.45 -84.07
CA ASP A 473 26.69 -54.34 -82.72
C ASP A 473 27.75 -54.11 -81.61
N GLU A 474 29.05 -54.04 -81.96
CA GLU A 474 30.15 -53.94 -80.98
C GLU A 474 30.29 -52.55 -80.33
N ILE A 475 29.98 -51.46 -81.06
CA ILE A 475 30.25 -50.09 -80.60
C ILE A 475 29.24 -49.62 -79.54
N ASP A 476 27.97 -50.01 -79.63
CA ASP A 476 26.92 -49.54 -78.70
C ASP A 476 27.03 -50.12 -77.28
N LYS A 477 27.62 -51.30 -77.12
CA LYS A 477 27.69 -51.98 -75.80
C LYS A 477 28.90 -51.56 -74.96
N ASP A 478 30.04 -51.29 -75.59
CA ASP A 478 31.22 -50.78 -74.88
C ASP A 478 30.98 -49.33 -74.38
N ASP A 479 30.29 -48.49 -75.16
CA ASP A 479 29.89 -47.14 -74.71
C ASP A 479 28.85 -47.20 -73.58
N ALA A 480 27.84 -48.07 -73.69
CA ALA A 480 26.86 -48.28 -72.62
C ALA A 480 27.50 -48.82 -71.32
N LEU A 481 28.58 -49.60 -71.41
CA LEU A 481 29.34 -50.07 -70.26
C LEU A 481 30.10 -48.91 -69.60
N ASN A 482 30.75 -48.05 -70.39
CA ASN A 482 31.46 -46.88 -69.88
C ASN A 482 30.52 -45.89 -69.18
N ASP A 483 29.34 -45.63 -69.74
CA ASP A 483 28.31 -44.80 -69.12
C ASP A 483 27.86 -45.33 -67.75
N ILE A 484 27.71 -46.66 -67.62
CA ILE A 484 27.36 -47.29 -66.34
C ILE A 484 28.52 -47.20 -65.35
N LEU A 485 29.77 -47.33 -65.79
CA LEU A 485 30.95 -47.18 -64.94
C LEU A 485 31.09 -45.74 -64.42
N GLU A 486 30.79 -44.73 -65.24
CA GLU A 486 30.73 -43.33 -64.79
C GLU A 486 29.61 -43.11 -63.76
N GLN A 487 28.43 -43.68 -64.00
CA GLN A 487 27.32 -43.64 -63.03
C GLN A 487 27.71 -44.29 -61.70
N ILE A 488 28.38 -45.45 -61.71
CA ILE A 488 28.92 -46.11 -60.53
C ILE A 488 29.92 -45.22 -59.79
N SER A 489 30.86 -44.59 -60.50
CA SER A 489 31.82 -43.65 -59.91
C SER A 489 31.13 -42.45 -59.24
N SER A 490 30.10 -41.91 -59.90
CA SER A 490 29.30 -40.80 -59.35
C SER A 490 28.50 -41.20 -58.10
N LEU A 491 27.94 -42.41 -58.07
CA LEU A 491 27.21 -42.96 -56.93
C LEU A 491 28.14 -43.21 -55.74
N ASN A 492 29.32 -43.80 -55.98
CA ASN A 492 30.34 -43.99 -54.96
C ASN A 492 30.79 -42.66 -54.33
N SER A 493 30.96 -41.62 -55.14
CA SER A 493 31.29 -40.28 -54.65
C SER A 493 30.18 -39.71 -53.77
N ARG A 494 28.90 -39.88 -54.17
CA ARG A 494 27.75 -39.43 -53.37
C ARG A 494 27.62 -40.20 -52.05
N ILE A 495 27.84 -41.52 -52.07
CA ILE A 495 27.83 -42.36 -50.87
C ILE A 495 28.94 -41.92 -49.90
N ALA A 496 30.15 -41.65 -50.39
CA ALA A 496 31.26 -41.18 -49.56
C ALA A 496 30.94 -39.84 -48.87
N VAL A 497 30.31 -38.90 -49.58
CA VAL A 497 29.87 -37.61 -49.02
C VAL A 497 28.85 -37.82 -47.90
N ILE A 498 27.78 -38.60 -48.15
CA ILE A 498 26.74 -38.85 -47.16
C ILE A 498 27.30 -39.59 -45.94
N THR A 499 28.22 -40.54 -46.15
CA THR A 499 28.89 -41.25 -45.05
C THR A 499 29.69 -40.28 -44.17
N SER A 500 30.44 -39.36 -44.79
CA SER A 500 31.18 -38.33 -44.05
C SER A 500 30.26 -37.36 -43.29
N GLU A 501 29.10 -37.01 -43.86
CA GLU A 501 28.09 -36.19 -43.18
C GLU A 501 27.50 -36.88 -41.95
N ILE A 502 27.23 -38.19 -42.04
CA ILE A 502 26.76 -39.01 -40.90
C ILE A 502 27.83 -39.00 -39.80
N GLU A 503 29.07 -39.35 -40.12
CA GLU A 503 30.17 -39.38 -39.14
C GLU A 503 30.37 -38.02 -38.46
N LYS A 504 30.25 -36.93 -39.23
CA LYS A 504 30.35 -35.57 -38.70
C LYS A 504 29.22 -35.27 -37.71
N ALA A 505 27.98 -35.59 -38.07
CA ALA A 505 26.82 -35.36 -37.20
C ALA A 505 26.89 -36.20 -35.91
N GLU A 506 27.30 -37.47 -36.01
CA GLU A 506 27.49 -38.36 -34.86
C GLU A 506 28.60 -37.87 -33.92
N ASN A 507 29.74 -37.43 -34.46
CA ASN A 507 30.83 -36.88 -33.65
C ASN A 507 30.44 -35.56 -32.98
N GLN A 508 29.68 -34.71 -33.66
CA GLN A 508 29.12 -33.50 -33.05
C GLN A 508 28.18 -33.84 -31.89
N SER A 509 27.29 -34.83 -32.05
CA SER A 509 26.41 -35.27 -30.97
C SER A 509 27.17 -35.84 -29.77
N LYS A 510 28.23 -36.61 -30.00
CA LYS A 510 29.10 -37.12 -28.92
C LYS A 510 29.76 -36.00 -28.14
N ASN A 511 30.30 -34.99 -28.84
CA ASN A 511 30.92 -33.85 -28.17
C ASN A 511 29.90 -33.05 -27.33
N LEU A 512 28.71 -32.79 -27.89
CA LEU A 512 27.64 -32.11 -27.15
C LEU A 512 27.18 -32.92 -25.94
N GLN A 513 27.17 -34.25 -26.02
CA GLN A 513 26.84 -35.11 -24.89
C GLN A 513 27.88 -34.99 -23.76
N VAL A 514 29.16 -34.92 -24.09
CA VAL A 514 30.23 -34.70 -23.09
C VAL A 514 30.05 -33.35 -22.39
N GLU A 515 29.72 -32.28 -23.12
CA GLU A 515 29.44 -30.97 -22.52
C GLU A 515 28.24 -31.02 -21.55
N ILE A 516 27.20 -31.78 -21.88
CA ILE A 516 26.04 -31.98 -21.01
C ILE A 516 26.45 -32.73 -19.73
N ASP A 517 27.21 -33.81 -19.86
CA ASP A 517 27.66 -34.63 -18.73
C ASP A 517 28.59 -33.83 -17.79
N GLU A 518 29.42 -32.93 -18.34
CA GLU A 518 30.23 -31.98 -17.56
C GLU A 518 29.38 -31.00 -16.75
N GLU A 519 28.29 -30.46 -17.32
CA GLU A 519 27.37 -29.56 -16.60
C GLU A 519 26.62 -30.29 -15.47
N TYR A 520 26.16 -31.52 -15.70
CA TYR A 520 25.57 -32.35 -14.63
C TYR A 520 26.56 -32.66 -13.51
N THR A 521 27.82 -32.93 -13.85
CA THR A 521 28.89 -33.19 -12.89
C THR A 521 29.18 -31.95 -12.01
N LYS A 522 29.20 -30.75 -12.61
CA LYS A 522 29.34 -29.48 -11.86
C LYS A 522 28.21 -29.26 -10.85
N LEU A 523 27.01 -29.76 -11.17
CA LEU A 523 25.81 -29.66 -10.33
C LEU A 523 25.64 -30.85 -9.36
N GLN A 524 26.67 -31.69 -9.19
CA GLN A 524 26.65 -32.87 -8.32
C GLN A 524 25.55 -33.88 -8.65
N ASN A 525 25.11 -33.96 -9.92
CA ASN A 525 24.03 -34.83 -10.39
C ASN A 525 22.69 -34.66 -9.63
N LYS A 526 22.45 -33.48 -9.05
CA LYS A 526 21.14 -33.16 -8.49
C LYS A 526 20.13 -32.89 -9.61
N ASP A 527 18.87 -33.17 -9.32
CA ASP A 527 17.78 -32.77 -10.21
C ASP A 527 17.66 -31.24 -10.22
N ILE A 528 17.99 -30.66 -11.38
CA ILE A 528 18.02 -29.21 -11.58
C ILE A 528 16.63 -28.60 -11.37
N ASP A 529 15.57 -29.33 -11.74
CA ASP A 529 14.20 -28.84 -11.65
C ASP A 529 13.69 -28.86 -10.20
N GLU A 530 14.07 -29.88 -9.43
CA GLU A 530 13.77 -29.92 -8.00
C GLU A 530 14.51 -28.82 -7.22
N GLU A 531 15.77 -28.54 -7.54
CA GLU A 531 16.56 -27.52 -6.84
C GLU A 531 16.11 -26.09 -7.20
N ILE A 532 15.73 -25.83 -8.46
CA ILE A 532 15.11 -24.56 -8.85
C ILE A 532 13.80 -24.36 -8.06
N LYS A 533 12.97 -25.40 -7.97
CA LYS A 533 11.71 -25.33 -7.22
C LYS A 533 11.92 -25.03 -5.74
N LYS A 534 12.93 -25.63 -5.09
CA LYS A 534 13.30 -25.31 -3.70
C LYS A 534 13.70 -23.84 -3.54
N CYS A 535 14.46 -23.29 -4.48
CA CYS A 535 14.83 -21.86 -4.47
C CYS A 535 13.60 -20.95 -4.61
N GLU A 536 12.65 -21.30 -5.50
CA GLU A 536 11.39 -20.57 -5.67
C GLU A 536 10.51 -20.61 -4.42
N GLU A 537 10.35 -21.79 -3.82
CA GLU A 537 9.62 -21.98 -2.57
C GLU A 537 10.22 -21.14 -1.43
N TYR A 538 11.56 -21.13 -1.32
CA TYR A 538 12.27 -20.28 -0.36
C TYR A 538 12.02 -18.79 -0.61
N LYS A 539 12.07 -18.34 -1.87
CA LYS A 539 11.81 -16.95 -2.25
C LYS A 539 10.39 -16.49 -1.88
N ILE A 540 9.41 -17.36 -2.07
CA ILE A 540 8.02 -17.10 -1.66
C ILE A 540 7.91 -17.01 -0.14
N ALA A 541 8.53 -17.95 0.58
CA ALA A 541 8.52 -17.98 2.04
C ALA A 541 9.21 -16.74 2.64
N TYR A 542 10.37 -16.36 2.10
CA TYR A 542 11.12 -15.16 2.49
C TYR A 542 10.28 -13.89 2.28
N LYS A 543 9.64 -13.73 1.12
CA LYS A 543 8.80 -12.56 0.83
C LYS A 543 7.62 -12.45 1.81
N LYS A 544 6.99 -13.57 2.14
CA LYS A 544 5.90 -13.61 3.13
C LYS A 544 6.39 -13.24 4.53
N TYR A 545 7.59 -13.71 4.89
CA TYR A 545 8.24 -13.36 6.14
C TYR A 545 8.55 -11.85 6.22
N THR A 546 9.19 -11.26 5.21
CA THR A 546 9.52 -9.83 5.21
C THR A 546 8.28 -8.95 5.28
N GLN A 547 7.20 -9.31 4.57
CA GLN A 547 5.92 -8.60 4.64
C GLN A 547 5.33 -8.63 6.06
N ASN A 548 5.37 -9.80 6.72
CA ASN A 548 4.87 -9.93 8.09
C ASN A 548 5.73 -9.11 9.09
N VAL A 549 7.06 -9.13 8.94
CA VAL A 549 7.97 -8.31 9.76
C VAL A 549 7.72 -6.82 9.54
N GLU A 550 7.54 -6.37 8.29
CA GLU A 550 7.21 -4.98 7.97
C GLU A 550 5.86 -4.57 8.59
N GLU A 551 4.82 -5.37 8.45
CA GLU A 551 3.51 -5.12 9.06
C GLU A 551 3.59 -5.04 10.59
N GLN A 552 4.30 -5.99 11.23
CA GLN A 552 4.53 -5.97 12.67
C GLN A 552 5.30 -4.73 13.11
N SER A 553 6.37 -4.35 12.38
CA SER A 553 7.16 -3.17 12.68
C SER A 553 6.32 -1.88 12.62
N LYS A 554 5.40 -1.79 11.66
CA LYS A 554 4.48 -0.66 11.53
C LYS A 554 3.49 -0.61 12.68
N ILE A 555 2.89 -1.75 13.04
CA ILE A 555 1.99 -1.85 14.20
C ILE A 555 2.70 -1.46 15.50
N ILE A 556 3.95 -1.92 15.69
CA ILE A 556 4.77 -1.57 16.85
C ILE A 556 5.02 -0.06 16.89
N LYS A 557 5.42 0.55 15.77
CA LYS A 557 5.69 1.99 15.67
C LYS A 557 4.44 2.82 15.97
N ASP A 558 3.30 2.49 15.36
CA ASP A 558 2.03 3.18 15.59
C ASP A 558 1.58 3.02 17.05
N THR A 559 1.74 1.82 17.62
CA THR A 559 1.39 1.55 19.02
C THR A 559 2.30 2.34 19.98
N GLN A 560 3.60 2.44 19.70
CA GLN A 560 4.55 3.23 20.49
C GLN A 560 4.25 4.74 20.42
N GLN A 561 3.88 5.24 19.24
CA GLN A 561 3.48 6.63 19.07
C GLN A 561 2.24 6.95 19.91
N ASN A 562 1.17 6.16 19.79
CA ASN A 562 -0.06 6.35 20.59
C ASN A 562 0.22 6.32 22.09
N LEU A 563 1.12 5.43 22.53
CA LEU A 563 1.52 5.30 23.92
C LEU A 563 2.25 6.57 24.41
N SER A 564 3.11 7.16 23.56
CA SER A 564 3.79 8.42 23.88
C SER A 564 2.81 9.60 23.99
N GLU A 565 1.84 9.69 23.08
CA GLU A 565 0.81 10.74 23.06
C GLU A 565 -0.09 10.65 24.30
N LEU A 566 -0.54 9.44 24.67
CA LEU A 566 -1.34 9.21 25.88
C LEU A 566 -0.54 9.52 27.15
N LYS A 567 0.75 9.17 27.22
CA LYS A 567 1.62 9.52 28.37
C LYS A 567 1.76 11.03 28.53
N ILE A 568 1.88 11.78 27.44
CA ILE A 568 1.90 13.25 27.45
C ILE A 568 0.55 13.80 27.91
N SER A 569 -0.56 13.30 27.35
CA SER A 569 -1.93 13.70 27.75
C SER A 569 -2.17 13.53 29.25
N ILE A 570 -1.84 12.36 29.81
CA ILE A 570 -1.95 12.09 31.24
C ILE A 570 -1.11 13.08 32.04
N SER A 571 0.14 13.35 31.65
CA SER A 571 0.99 14.30 32.37
C SER A 571 0.36 15.71 32.41
N ILE A 572 -0.21 16.18 31.29
CA ILE A 572 -0.90 17.46 31.21
C ILE A 572 -2.14 17.45 32.12
N ASN A 573 -3.01 16.44 31.98
CA ASN A 573 -4.21 16.29 32.79
C ASN A 573 -3.90 16.19 34.30
N GLU A 574 -2.81 15.52 34.70
CA GLU A 574 -2.37 15.43 36.09
C GLU A 574 -1.91 16.80 36.64
N THR A 575 -1.27 17.63 35.82
CA THR A 575 -0.90 19.01 36.22
C THR A 575 -2.12 19.91 36.37
N GLU A 576 -3.08 19.83 35.45
CA GLU A 576 -4.35 20.57 35.54
C GLU A 576 -5.14 20.18 36.79
N LEU A 577 -5.19 18.87 37.10
CA LEU A 577 -5.84 18.37 38.31
C LEU A 577 -5.24 18.91 39.60
N LYS A 578 -3.91 19.07 39.66
CA LYS A 578 -3.25 19.72 40.81
C LYS A 578 -3.68 21.16 40.95
N ASN A 579 -3.71 21.92 39.85
CA ASN A 579 -4.12 23.33 39.84
C ASN A 579 -5.59 23.49 40.27
N ILE A 580 -6.49 22.63 39.77
CA ILE A 580 -7.92 22.65 40.15
C ILE A 580 -8.07 22.34 41.65
N ASN A 581 -7.35 21.34 42.17
CA ASN A 581 -7.36 21.02 43.60
C ASN A 581 -6.88 22.19 44.47
N GLU A 582 -5.81 22.87 44.07
CA GLU A 582 -5.32 24.04 44.80
C GLU A 582 -6.33 25.19 44.77
N SER A 583 -6.98 25.45 43.63
CA SER A 583 -8.03 26.45 43.49
C SER A 583 -9.24 26.15 44.39
N ILE A 584 -9.71 24.91 44.41
CA ILE A 584 -10.81 24.48 45.30
C ILE A 584 -10.45 24.71 46.77
N LYS A 585 -9.22 24.35 47.16
CA LYS A 585 -8.74 24.55 48.53
C LYS A 585 -8.72 26.03 48.93
N GLN A 586 -8.28 26.91 48.02
CA GLN A 586 -8.31 28.36 48.25
C GLN A 586 -9.75 28.89 48.39
N LYS A 587 -10.68 28.45 47.53
CA LYS A 587 -12.10 28.83 47.61
C LYS A 587 -12.74 28.37 48.91
N GLN A 588 -12.48 27.14 49.35
CA GLN A 588 -12.96 26.63 50.64
C GLN A 588 -12.43 27.45 51.84
N GLU A 589 -11.17 27.90 51.78
CA GLU A 589 -10.61 28.78 52.81
C GLU A 589 -11.29 30.16 52.81
N GLN A 590 -11.60 30.72 51.63
CA GLN A 590 -12.35 31.97 51.50
C GLN A 590 -13.78 31.85 52.03
N ILE A 591 -14.47 30.75 51.72
CA ILE A 591 -15.80 30.44 52.24
C ILE A 591 -15.73 30.43 53.78
N SER A 592 -14.79 29.69 54.37
CA SER A 592 -14.61 29.63 55.83
C SER A 592 -14.40 31.01 56.47
N LYS A 593 -13.56 31.87 55.87
CA LYS A 593 -13.34 33.24 56.33
C LYS A 593 -14.62 34.09 56.26
N LYS A 594 -15.31 34.07 55.11
CA LYS A 594 -16.56 34.83 54.91
C LYS A 594 -17.69 34.37 55.82
N THR A 595 -17.83 33.06 56.05
CA THR A 595 -18.79 32.52 57.04
C THR A 595 -18.49 33.01 58.46
N GLY A 596 -17.21 33.19 58.82
CA GLY A 596 -16.82 33.80 60.09
C GLY A 596 -17.29 35.26 60.22
N VAL A 597 -17.07 36.08 59.19
CA VAL A 597 -17.52 37.47 59.14
C VAL A 597 -19.05 37.58 59.14
N LEU A 598 -19.74 36.69 58.44
CA LEU A 598 -21.21 36.60 58.45
C LEU A 598 -21.74 36.37 59.87
N LYS A 599 -21.15 35.43 60.62
CA LYS A 599 -21.54 35.16 62.01
C LYS A 599 -21.35 36.38 62.91
N GLN A 600 -20.25 37.12 62.73
CA GLN A 600 -19.98 38.34 63.47
C GLN A 600 -21.04 39.43 63.19
N ASN A 601 -21.38 39.69 61.92
CA ASN A 601 -22.43 40.66 61.57
C ASN A 601 -23.81 40.26 62.11
N ILE A 602 -24.15 38.96 62.11
CA ILE A 602 -25.39 38.45 62.70
C ILE A 602 -25.42 38.69 64.22
N GLU A 603 -24.28 38.51 64.91
CA GLU A 603 -24.16 38.74 66.34
C GLU A 603 -24.26 40.24 66.69
N GLU A 604 -23.64 41.11 65.89
CA GLU A 604 -23.75 42.57 66.01
C GLU A 604 -25.20 43.06 65.79
N LEU A 605 -25.92 42.49 64.82
CA LEU A 605 -27.36 42.75 64.63
C LEU A 605 -28.22 42.29 65.82
N LYS A 606 -27.93 41.12 66.40
CA LYS A 606 -28.62 40.66 67.62
C LYS A 606 -28.38 41.61 68.79
N ASN A 607 -27.15 42.11 68.93
CA ASN A 607 -26.81 43.09 69.97
C ASN A 607 -27.54 44.43 69.77
N LEU A 608 -27.61 44.93 68.53
CA LEU A 608 -28.39 46.13 68.17
C LEU A 608 -29.91 45.93 68.38
N SER A 609 -30.43 44.73 68.09
CA SER A 609 -31.83 44.37 68.37
C SER A 609 -32.15 44.36 69.86
N ASN A 610 -31.23 43.89 70.70
CA ASN A 610 -31.40 43.90 72.15
C ASN A 610 -31.35 45.33 72.71
N GLN A 611 -30.49 46.20 72.19
CA GLN A 611 -30.39 47.62 72.57
C GLN A 611 -31.63 48.43 72.18
N THR A 612 -32.18 48.18 70.99
CA THR A 612 -33.41 48.85 70.51
C THR A 612 -34.67 48.35 71.23
N GLN A 613 -34.70 47.12 71.76
CA GLN A 613 -35.78 46.63 72.62
C GLN A 613 -35.79 47.27 74.01
N THR A 614 -34.61 47.53 74.61
CA THR A 614 -34.50 48.24 75.90
C THR A 614 -34.88 49.72 75.80
N GLU A 615 -34.66 50.37 74.65
CA GLU A 615 -35.10 51.76 74.43
C GLU A 615 -36.60 51.88 74.12
N LYS A 616 -37.23 50.79 73.65
CA LYS A 616 -38.69 50.74 73.39
C LYS A 616 -39.53 50.60 74.67
N SER A 617 -38.95 50.13 75.78
CA SER A 617 -39.62 50.04 77.08
C SER A 617 -39.60 51.34 77.88
N ASP A 618 -38.74 52.30 77.50
CA ASP A 618 -38.62 53.63 78.12
C ASP A 618 -39.39 54.73 77.37
N PHE A 619 -40.30 54.35 76.46
CA PHE A 619 -41.20 55.24 75.73
C PHE A 619 -42.68 54.99 76.03
#